data_AF-X1ASF7-F1
#
_entry.id   AF-X1ASF7-F1
#
_cell.length_a   1.000
_cell.length_b   1.000
_cell.length_c   1.000
_cell.angle_alpha   90.00
_cell.angle_beta   90.00
_cell.angle_gamma   90.00
#
_symmetry.space_group_name_H-M   'P 1'
#
loop_
_entity.id
_entity.type
_entity.pdbx_description
1 polymer ?
#
loop_
_entity_poly.entity_id
_entity_poly.type
_entity_poly.pdbx_seq_one_letter_code
_entity_poly.pdbx_strand_id
1 'polypeptide(L)'
;LDNIYRHRQEGHRPEEAAIFGASEVAKAVIASTLTTIAIFVPVVFVGGVSGIMFGQMAYCISLALLASLFTALVLIPMLSSKFLLVVKTDQKVWMPLRGFYKKSEKWFVKAEDIYRRLLDWALSHRRRVILGTVAILILSMFLTPFIRTRFMAEEDMGLLQIILELPIGTRMEETARIARRVEDIIEREVPEKEVMFAYWGSSTGGFGPMGGEQGSNLGSVSARLSYQKERKRSIFEIADGLRPLTSSLPGVKVRYITEDPLSNMLFGGGRAFNLELYGHDLEQLPGLPKG
;
A
#
# COMPACT_ATOMS: atom_id res chain seq x y z
N LEU A 1 -15.74 -3.08 -27.50
CA LEU A 1 -15.40 -2.29 -28.69
C LEU A 1 -15.00 -3.22 -29.83
N ASP A 2 -13.99 -4.07 -29.65
CA ASP A 2 -13.50 -4.99 -30.69
C ASP A 2 -14.58 -5.87 -31.31
N ASN A 3 -15.47 -6.43 -30.49
CA ASN A 3 -16.55 -7.26 -31.01
C ASN A 3 -17.52 -6.44 -31.91
N ILE A 4 -17.84 -5.21 -31.51
CA ILE A 4 -18.64 -4.29 -32.32
C ILE A 4 -17.89 -3.93 -33.62
N TYR A 5 -16.59 -3.69 -33.54
CA TYR A 5 -15.75 -3.40 -34.70
C TYR A 5 -15.70 -4.58 -35.69
N ARG A 6 -15.61 -5.83 -35.20
CA ARG A 6 -15.69 -7.05 -36.02
C ARG A 6 -17.02 -7.12 -36.77
N HIS A 7 -18.15 -6.98 -36.08
CA HIS A 7 -19.48 -6.95 -36.71
C HIS A 7 -19.63 -5.81 -37.74
N ARG A 8 -18.96 -4.67 -37.51
CA ARG A 8 -18.94 -3.55 -38.48
C ARG A 8 -18.07 -3.85 -39.71
N GLN A 9 -16.98 -4.59 -39.56
CA GLN A 9 -16.15 -5.06 -40.69
C GLN A 9 -16.89 -6.11 -41.54
N GLU A 10 -17.69 -6.96 -40.90
CA GLU A 10 -18.56 -7.95 -41.57
C GLU A 10 -19.72 -7.31 -42.33
N GLY A 11 -19.93 -6.00 -42.19
CA GLY A 11 -20.84 -5.20 -43.02
C GLY A 11 -22.14 -4.77 -42.34
N HIS A 12 -22.35 -5.11 -41.06
CA HIS A 12 -23.55 -4.73 -40.32
C HIS A 12 -23.69 -3.21 -40.14
N ARG A 13 -24.95 -2.74 -40.07
CA ARG A 13 -25.26 -1.32 -39.80
C ARG A 13 -24.69 -0.91 -38.43
N PRO A 14 -24.33 0.37 -38.23
CA PRO A 14 -23.72 0.84 -36.98
C PRO A 14 -24.50 0.46 -35.72
N GLU A 15 -25.82 0.58 -35.78
CA GLU A 15 -26.73 0.27 -34.67
C GLU A 15 -26.85 -1.23 -34.42
N GLU A 16 -27.02 -2.02 -35.48
CA GLU A 16 -27.10 -3.48 -35.41
C GLU A 16 -25.81 -4.08 -34.86
N ALA A 17 -24.65 -3.65 -35.39
CA ALA A 17 -23.36 -4.14 -34.94
C ALA A 17 -23.07 -3.79 -33.46
N ALA A 18 -23.56 -2.65 -32.98
CA ALA A 18 -23.45 -2.28 -31.57
C ALA A 18 -24.30 -3.19 -30.69
N ILE A 19 -25.53 -3.51 -31.10
CA ILE A 19 -26.44 -4.39 -30.34
C ILE A 19 -25.94 -5.84 -30.35
N PHE A 20 -25.64 -6.40 -31.52
CA PHE A 20 -25.15 -7.78 -31.65
C PHE A 20 -23.77 -7.94 -31.01
N GLY A 21 -22.85 -7.01 -31.29
CA GLY A 21 -21.50 -7.06 -30.75
C GLY A 21 -21.46 -6.93 -29.22
N ALA A 22 -22.34 -6.13 -28.62
CA ALA A 22 -22.43 -6.04 -27.15
C ALA A 22 -23.11 -7.26 -26.53
N SER A 23 -24.22 -7.73 -27.12
CA SER A 23 -25.00 -8.84 -26.56
C SER A 23 -24.26 -10.19 -26.59
N GLU A 24 -23.42 -10.43 -27.60
CA GLU A 24 -22.59 -11.64 -27.72
C GLU A 24 -21.63 -11.80 -26.53
N VAL A 25 -21.04 -10.70 -26.04
CA VAL A 25 -20.06 -10.72 -24.94
C VAL A 25 -20.66 -10.37 -23.58
N ALA A 26 -21.89 -9.82 -23.54
CA ALA A 26 -22.48 -9.29 -22.32
C ALA A 26 -22.48 -10.31 -21.17
N LYS A 27 -22.90 -11.55 -21.43
CA LYS A 27 -22.93 -12.61 -20.41
C LYS A 27 -21.55 -12.90 -19.83
N ALA A 28 -20.54 -12.99 -20.69
CA ALA A 28 -19.16 -13.27 -20.27
C ALA A 28 -18.59 -12.12 -19.43
N VAL A 29 -18.83 -10.87 -19.84
CA VAL A 29 -18.35 -9.68 -19.12
C VAL A 29 -19.04 -9.58 -17.75
N ILE A 30 -20.36 -9.74 -17.67
CA ILE A 30 -21.10 -9.73 -16.39
C ILE A 30 -20.57 -10.81 -15.45
N ALA A 31 -20.42 -12.05 -15.94
CA ALA A 31 -19.92 -13.16 -15.14
C ALA A 31 -18.50 -12.89 -14.63
N SER A 32 -17.61 -12.36 -15.48
CA SER A 32 -16.24 -12.02 -15.09
C SER A 32 -16.23 -10.91 -14.03
N THR A 33 -16.98 -9.83 -14.22
CA THR A 33 -17.05 -8.72 -13.26
C THR A 33 -17.60 -9.17 -11.92
N LEU A 34 -18.68 -9.96 -11.91
CA LEU A 34 -19.29 -10.45 -10.69
C LEU A 34 -18.34 -11.40 -9.93
N THR A 35 -17.60 -12.25 -10.66
CA THR A 35 -16.57 -13.11 -10.07
C THR A 35 -15.48 -12.28 -9.38
N THR A 36 -15.03 -11.19 -10.00
CA THR A 36 -14.07 -10.28 -9.38
C THR A 36 -14.63 -9.62 -8.12
N ILE A 37 -15.89 -9.18 -8.15
CA ILE A 37 -16.57 -8.62 -6.96
C ILE A 37 -16.68 -9.66 -5.85
N ALA A 38 -17.00 -10.92 -6.19
CA ALA A 38 -17.16 -12.00 -5.21
C ALA A 38 -15.89 -12.26 -4.37
N ILE A 39 -14.70 -12.02 -4.94
CA ILE A 39 -13.42 -12.14 -4.21
C ILE A 39 -13.30 -11.09 -3.09
N PHE A 40 -13.94 -9.93 -3.23
CA PHE A 40 -13.91 -8.84 -2.24
C PHE A 40 -14.99 -8.97 -1.16
N VAL A 41 -16.03 -9.78 -1.37
CA VAL A 41 -17.12 -9.95 -0.39
C VAL A 41 -16.62 -10.42 0.98
N PRO A 42 -15.71 -11.42 1.10
CA PRO A 42 -15.19 -11.85 2.40
C PRO A 42 -14.45 -10.74 3.16
N VAL A 43 -13.81 -9.82 2.44
CA VAL A 43 -13.00 -8.74 3.03
C VAL A 43 -13.87 -7.79 3.86
N VAL A 44 -15.12 -7.57 3.45
CA VAL A 44 -16.08 -6.73 4.16
C VAL A 44 -16.46 -7.31 5.54
N PHE A 45 -16.38 -8.63 5.69
CA PHE A 45 -16.66 -9.31 6.95
C PHE A 45 -15.44 -9.43 7.88
N VAL A 46 -14.27 -8.96 7.44
CA VAL A 46 -13.08 -8.91 8.29
C VAL A 46 -13.29 -7.85 9.36
N GLY A 47 -13.14 -8.24 10.63
CA GLY A 47 -13.22 -7.32 11.77
C GLY A 47 -11.92 -6.58 12.06
N GLY A 48 -11.99 -5.61 12.97
CA GLY A 48 -10.84 -4.84 13.43
C GLY A 48 -10.39 -3.74 12.46
N VAL A 49 -9.27 -3.09 12.79
CA VAL A 49 -8.72 -1.97 12.00
C VAL A 49 -8.40 -2.38 10.57
N SER A 50 -7.82 -3.58 10.38
CA SER A 50 -7.51 -4.13 9.07
C SER A 50 -8.76 -4.24 8.19
N GLY A 51 -9.88 -4.70 8.77
CA GLY A 51 -11.15 -4.81 8.07
C GLY A 51 -11.69 -3.47 7.60
N ILE A 52 -11.52 -2.40 8.38
CA ILE A 52 -11.95 -1.05 8.00
C ILE A 52 -11.14 -0.55 6.80
N MET A 53 -9.82 -0.68 6.85
CA MET A 53 -8.91 -0.22 5.79
C MET A 53 -9.14 -0.99 4.47
N PHE A 54 -9.17 -2.32 4.54
CA PHE A 54 -9.39 -3.14 3.34
C PHE A 54 -10.85 -3.10 2.86
N GLY A 55 -11.81 -2.95 3.76
CA GLY A 55 -13.22 -2.79 3.44
C GLY A 55 -13.49 -1.55 2.59
N GLN A 56 -12.89 -0.41 2.93
CA GLN A 56 -12.99 0.82 2.13
C GLN A 56 -12.48 0.62 0.69
N MET A 57 -11.34 -0.06 0.52
CA MET A 57 -10.80 -0.41 -0.79
C MET A 57 -11.73 -1.36 -1.55
N ALA A 58 -12.25 -2.38 -0.87
CA ALA A 58 -13.19 -3.34 -1.45
C ALA A 58 -14.47 -2.67 -1.97
N TYR A 59 -15.05 -1.73 -1.21
CA TYR A 59 -16.21 -0.96 -1.65
C TYR A 59 -15.89 -0.09 -2.86
N CYS A 60 -14.77 0.63 -2.84
CA CYS A 60 -14.33 1.48 -3.95
C CYS A 60 -14.16 0.68 -5.25
N ILE A 61 -13.44 -0.44 -5.18
CA ILE A 61 -13.20 -1.32 -6.35
C ILE A 61 -14.51 -1.92 -6.83
N SER A 62 -15.37 -2.41 -5.94
CA SER A 62 -16.65 -3.03 -6.31
C SER A 62 -17.57 -2.03 -7.02
N LEU A 63 -17.68 -0.79 -6.50
CA LEU A 63 -18.47 0.26 -7.15
C LEU A 63 -17.86 0.68 -8.50
N ALA A 64 -16.54 0.78 -8.60
CA ALA A 64 -15.85 1.08 -9.84
C ALA A 64 -16.07 -0.01 -10.91
N LEU A 65 -16.07 -1.29 -10.51
CA LEU A 65 -16.35 -2.42 -11.40
C LEU A 65 -17.81 -2.42 -11.89
N LEU A 66 -18.77 -2.10 -11.03
CA LEU A 66 -20.17 -1.96 -11.42
C LEU A 66 -20.38 -0.78 -12.38
N ALA A 67 -19.76 0.36 -12.10
CA ALA A 67 -19.78 1.52 -13.00
C ALA A 67 -19.12 1.17 -14.35
N SER A 68 -17.99 0.46 -14.33
CA SER A 68 -17.29 -0.01 -15.54
C SER A 68 -18.16 -0.97 -16.36
N LEU A 69 -18.86 -1.90 -15.70
CA LEU A 69 -19.80 -2.81 -16.36
C LEU A 69 -20.94 -2.05 -17.02
N PHE A 70 -21.52 -1.07 -16.33
CA PHE A 70 -22.55 -0.19 -16.89
C PHE A 70 -22.02 0.57 -18.11
N THR A 71 -20.86 1.20 -18.00
CA THR A 71 -20.20 1.89 -19.10
C THR A 71 -19.93 0.95 -20.28
N ALA A 72 -19.48 -0.28 -20.03
CA ALA A 72 -19.14 -1.25 -21.07
C ALA A 72 -20.36 -1.78 -21.83
N LEU A 73 -21.51 -1.96 -21.17
CA LEU A 73 -22.72 -2.51 -21.79
C LEU A 73 -23.67 -1.45 -22.34
N VAL A 74 -23.64 -0.22 -21.81
CA VAL A 74 -24.57 0.84 -22.19
C VAL A 74 -23.85 1.94 -22.97
N LEU A 75 -22.83 2.55 -22.36
CA LEU A 75 -22.20 3.73 -22.93
C LEU A 75 -21.34 3.39 -24.15
N ILE A 76 -20.51 2.35 -24.08
CA ILE A 76 -19.61 1.97 -25.19
C ILE A 76 -20.40 1.58 -26.45
N PRO A 77 -21.45 0.73 -26.39
CA PRO A 77 -22.22 0.39 -27.59
C PRO A 77 -22.95 1.61 -28.17
N MET A 78 -23.52 2.48 -27.33
CA MET A 78 -24.18 3.71 -27.75
C MET A 78 -23.22 4.69 -28.44
N LEU A 79 -22.03 4.89 -27.88
CA LEU A 79 -21.01 5.72 -28.50
C LEU A 79 -20.48 5.08 -29.78
N SER A 80 -20.34 3.76 -29.81
CA SER A 80 -19.87 3.04 -30.99
C SER A 80 -20.85 3.13 -32.16
N SER A 81 -22.16 3.10 -31.93
CA SER A 81 -23.14 3.23 -33.01
C SER A 81 -23.09 4.61 -33.69
N LYS A 82 -22.72 5.66 -32.96
CA LYS A 82 -22.64 7.04 -33.48
C LYS A 82 -21.26 7.43 -34.01
N PHE A 83 -20.18 7.02 -33.33
CA PHE A 83 -18.83 7.53 -33.59
C PHE A 83 -17.88 6.53 -34.22
N LEU A 84 -18.23 5.23 -34.28
CA LEU A 84 -17.33 4.20 -34.82
C LEU A 84 -17.34 4.21 -36.36
N LEU A 85 -16.38 4.97 -36.90
CA LEU A 85 -16.05 4.95 -38.32
C LEU A 85 -15.24 3.70 -38.63
N VAL A 86 -15.82 2.80 -39.43
CA VAL A 86 -15.07 1.68 -40.01
C VAL A 86 -14.63 2.09 -41.39
N VAL A 87 -13.34 2.37 -41.52
CA VAL A 87 -12.69 2.54 -42.82
C VAL A 87 -12.70 1.18 -43.49
N LYS A 88 -13.54 1.00 -44.52
CA LYS A 88 -13.49 -0.19 -45.36
C LYS A 88 -12.09 -0.25 -46.00
N THR A 89 -11.47 -1.42 -45.94
CA THR A 89 -10.09 -1.75 -46.36
C THR A 89 -9.67 -1.30 -47.77
N ASP A 90 -10.56 -0.74 -48.60
CA ASP A 90 -10.24 -0.31 -49.96
C ASP A 90 -10.10 1.21 -50.16
N GLN A 91 -10.24 2.04 -49.12
CA GLN A 91 -9.89 3.46 -49.23
C GLN A 91 -8.42 3.69 -48.87
N LYS A 92 -7.64 4.13 -49.88
CA LYS A 92 -6.30 4.70 -49.76
C LYS A 92 -6.29 5.89 -48.79
N VAL A 93 -6.28 5.64 -47.48
CA VAL A 93 -6.01 6.66 -46.48
C VAL A 93 -4.52 7.00 -46.54
N TRP A 94 -4.22 8.21 -47.00
CA TRP A 94 -2.90 8.83 -46.89
C TRP A 94 -2.64 9.14 -45.42
N MET A 95 -2.01 8.20 -44.72
CA MET A 95 -1.51 8.40 -43.36
C MET A 95 0.02 8.39 -43.36
N PRO A 96 0.71 9.40 -42.78
CA PRO A 96 2.17 9.48 -42.72
C PRO A 96 2.82 8.34 -41.90
N LEU A 97 2.04 7.54 -41.17
CA LEU A 97 2.49 6.40 -40.36
C LEU A 97 2.39 5.03 -41.07
N ARG A 98 2.11 4.96 -42.37
CA ARG A 98 1.93 3.68 -43.12
C ARG A 98 3.08 2.68 -42.94
N GLY A 99 4.33 3.16 -42.86
CA GLY A 99 5.50 2.32 -42.65
C GLY A 99 5.55 1.68 -41.26
N PHE A 100 5.14 2.42 -40.23
CA PHE A 100 5.03 1.92 -38.86
C PHE A 100 3.88 0.92 -38.71
N TYR A 101 2.70 1.24 -39.26
CA TYR A 101 1.54 0.34 -39.27
C TYR A 101 1.82 -1.00 -39.98
N LYS A 102 2.45 -0.98 -41.16
CA LYS A 102 2.80 -2.23 -41.86
C LYS A 102 3.86 -3.05 -41.12
N LYS A 103 4.76 -2.40 -40.39
CA LYS A 103 5.80 -3.08 -39.60
C LYS A 103 5.20 -3.68 -38.32
N SER A 104 4.30 -2.97 -37.66
CA SER A 104 3.57 -3.47 -36.48
C SER A 104 2.62 -4.61 -36.86
N GLU A 105 1.90 -4.52 -37.99
CA GLU A 105 1.04 -5.58 -38.51
C GLU A 105 1.84 -6.87 -38.78
N LYS A 106 2.99 -6.78 -39.46
CA LYS A 106 3.86 -7.95 -39.67
C LYS A 106 4.40 -8.55 -38.37
N TRP A 107 4.71 -7.71 -37.39
CA TRP A 107 5.15 -8.19 -36.07
C TRP A 107 4.00 -8.87 -35.30
N PHE A 108 2.78 -8.33 -35.40
CA PHE A 108 1.58 -8.88 -34.79
C PHE A 108 1.24 -10.26 -35.36
N VAL A 109 1.26 -10.39 -36.69
CA VAL A 109 1.04 -11.68 -37.38
C VAL A 109 2.11 -12.70 -36.97
N LYS A 110 3.38 -12.28 -36.86
CA LYS A 110 4.45 -13.17 -36.40
C LYS A 110 4.27 -13.58 -34.93
N ALA A 111 3.79 -12.68 -34.08
CA ALA A 111 3.47 -12.99 -32.69
C ALA A 111 2.29 -13.97 -32.58
N GLU A 112 1.27 -13.79 -33.42
CA GLU A 112 0.12 -14.71 -33.53
C GLU A 112 0.56 -16.11 -33.98
N ASP A 113 1.46 -16.20 -34.97
CA ASP A 113 2.03 -17.48 -35.42
C ASP A 113 2.85 -18.17 -34.33
N ILE A 114 3.63 -17.41 -33.56
CA ILE A 114 4.39 -17.96 -32.42
C ILE A 114 3.44 -18.46 -31.34
N TYR A 115 2.42 -17.66 -30.99
CA TYR A 115 1.40 -18.05 -30.03
C TYR A 115 0.68 -19.33 -30.46
N ARG A 116 0.30 -19.44 -31.75
CA ARG A 116 -0.32 -20.63 -32.31
C ARG A 116 0.57 -21.86 -32.19
N ARG A 117 1.86 -21.75 -32.54
CA ARG A 117 2.82 -22.87 -32.39
C ARG A 117 3.00 -23.30 -30.94
N LEU A 118 3.07 -22.34 -30.02
CA LEU A 118 3.16 -22.64 -28.58
C LEU A 118 1.90 -23.32 -28.07
N LEU A 119 0.72 -22.88 -28.54
CA LEU A 119 -0.55 -23.48 -28.18
C LEU A 119 -0.67 -24.91 -28.72
N ASP A 120 -0.31 -25.15 -29.98
CA ASP A 120 -0.29 -26.49 -30.58
C ASP A 120 0.69 -27.41 -29.83
N TRP A 121 1.85 -26.89 -29.41
CA TRP A 121 2.82 -27.62 -28.59
C TRP A 121 2.26 -27.93 -27.19
N ALA A 122 1.60 -26.96 -26.54
CA ALA A 122 1.01 -27.13 -25.22
C ALA A 122 -0.12 -28.17 -25.23
N LEU A 123 -0.98 -28.13 -26.25
CA LEU A 123 -2.08 -29.08 -26.44
C LEU A 123 -1.56 -30.50 -26.73
N SER A 124 -0.53 -30.64 -27.57
CA SER A 124 0.09 -31.95 -27.86
C SER A 124 0.83 -32.53 -26.64
N HIS A 125 1.33 -31.69 -25.73
CA HIS A 125 2.07 -32.09 -24.54
C HIS A 125 1.30 -31.87 -23.22
N ARG A 126 -0.02 -32.07 -23.22
CA ARG A 126 -0.93 -31.82 -22.08
C ARG A 126 -0.42 -32.32 -20.72
N ARG A 127 0.24 -33.49 -20.66
CA ARG A 127 0.78 -34.06 -19.42
C ARG A 127 1.93 -33.21 -18.85
N ARG A 128 2.82 -32.70 -19.70
CA ARG A 128 3.95 -31.85 -19.28
C ARG A 128 3.46 -30.48 -18.85
N VAL A 129 2.45 -29.94 -19.53
CA VAL A 129 1.83 -28.66 -19.15
C VAL A 129 1.17 -28.77 -17.78
N ILE A 130 0.35 -29.81 -17.54
CA ILE A 130 -0.28 -30.04 -16.24
C ILE A 130 0.77 -30.22 -15.13
N LEU A 131 1.80 -31.05 -15.36
CA LEU A 131 2.89 -31.23 -14.40
C LEU A 131 3.63 -29.91 -14.13
N GLY A 132 3.87 -29.11 -15.16
CA GLY A 132 4.47 -27.78 -15.03
C GLY A 132 3.61 -26.83 -14.19
N THR A 133 2.31 -26.77 -14.45
CA THR A 133 1.38 -25.93 -13.67
C THR A 133 1.35 -26.36 -12.20
N VAL A 134 1.28 -27.67 -11.92
CA VAL A 134 1.29 -28.19 -10.56
C VAL A 134 2.64 -27.91 -9.87
N ALA A 135 3.76 -28.07 -10.59
CA ALA A 135 5.08 -27.74 -10.05
C ALA A 135 5.21 -26.25 -9.70
N ILE A 136 4.70 -25.35 -10.56
CA ILE A 136 4.68 -23.91 -10.29
C ILE A 136 3.79 -23.60 -9.07
N LEU A 137 2.63 -24.26 -8.95
CA LEU A 137 1.74 -24.11 -7.79
C LEU A 137 2.45 -24.51 -6.49
N ILE A 138 3.09 -25.68 -6.47
CA ILE A 138 3.83 -26.18 -5.29
C ILE A 138 4.99 -25.23 -4.97
N LEU A 139 5.74 -24.80 -5.98
CA LEU A 139 6.84 -23.84 -5.80
C LEU A 139 6.33 -22.52 -5.20
N SER A 140 5.19 -22.01 -5.67
CA SER A 140 4.59 -20.79 -5.15
C SER A 140 4.15 -20.94 -3.69
N MET A 141 3.57 -22.08 -3.31
CA MET A 141 3.21 -22.36 -1.91
C MET A 141 4.45 -22.50 -1.03
N PHE A 142 5.51 -23.14 -1.55
CA PHE A 142 6.78 -23.29 -0.84
C PHE A 142 7.50 -21.96 -0.60
N LEU A 143 7.32 -20.97 -1.49
CA LEU A 143 7.89 -19.63 -1.33
C LEU A 143 7.14 -18.76 -0.31
N THR A 144 5.87 -19.06 -0.01
CA THR A 144 5.05 -18.27 0.93
C THR A 144 5.69 -18.07 2.32
N PRO A 145 6.23 -19.10 3.01
CA PRO A 145 6.86 -18.91 4.33
C PRO A 145 8.16 -18.09 4.30
N PHE A 146 8.79 -17.91 3.14
CA PHE A 146 10.00 -17.08 3.01
C PHE A 146 9.68 -15.58 2.96
N ILE A 147 8.41 -15.21 2.77
CA ILE A 147 7.98 -13.82 2.71
C ILE A 147 7.78 -13.31 4.13
N ARG A 148 8.62 -12.35 4.54
CA ARG A 148 8.44 -11.63 5.80
C ARG A 148 7.20 -10.75 5.69
N THR A 149 6.14 -11.08 6.42
CA THR A 149 4.92 -10.28 6.48
C THR A 149 5.12 -9.09 7.41
N ARG A 150 5.01 -7.87 6.89
CA ARG A 150 4.82 -6.66 7.68
C ARG A 150 3.41 -6.16 7.41
N PHE A 151 2.72 -5.68 8.46
CA PHE A 151 1.32 -5.28 8.34
C PHE A 151 1.15 -3.98 7.52
N MET A 152 1.99 -2.99 7.79
CA MET A 152 2.10 -1.75 7.03
C MET A 152 3.58 -1.48 6.72
N ALA A 153 3.84 -0.81 5.61
CA ALA A 153 5.18 -0.29 5.33
C ALA A 153 5.48 0.84 6.33
N GLU A 154 6.71 0.89 6.80
CA GLU A 154 7.19 2.04 7.58
C GLU A 154 7.34 3.21 6.60
N GLU A 155 6.41 4.17 6.67
CA GLU A 155 6.45 5.38 5.86
C GLU A 155 7.12 6.53 6.60
N ASP A 156 7.89 7.32 5.85
CA ASP A 156 8.57 8.49 6.38
C ASP A 156 7.66 9.73 6.29
N MET A 157 6.98 10.04 7.39
CA MET A 157 6.06 11.18 7.48
C MET A 157 6.72 12.53 7.79
N GLY A 158 8.04 12.60 7.89
CA GLY A 158 8.71 13.85 8.29
C GLY A 158 8.53 14.20 9.77
N LEU A 159 8.02 13.30 10.62
CA LEU A 159 7.83 13.55 12.06
C LEU A 159 8.71 12.59 12.89
N LEU A 160 9.67 13.17 13.60
CA LEU A 160 10.54 12.46 14.53
C LEU A 160 10.15 12.83 15.95
N GLN A 161 9.88 11.84 16.79
CA GLN A 161 9.63 12.06 18.21
C GLN A 161 10.61 11.24 19.06
N ILE A 162 11.17 11.87 20.07
CA ILE A 162 12.15 11.29 20.98
C ILE A 162 11.61 11.44 22.40
N ILE A 163 11.32 10.32 23.05
CA ILE A 163 10.87 10.27 24.44
C ILE A 163 12.09 9.99 25.33
N LEU A 164 12.22 10.77 26.39
CA LEU A 164 13.26 10.69 27.40
C LEU A 164 12.62 10.23 28.71
N GLU A 165 13.04 9.07 29.20
CA GLU A 165 12.61 8.49 30.46
C GLU A 165 13.80 8.49 31.44
N LEU A 166 13.73 9.32 32.48
CA LEU A 166 14.72 9.40 33.57
C LEU A 166 14.26 8.55 34.78
N PRO A 167 15.14 8.27 35.75
CA PRO A 167 14.76 7.52 36.96
C PRO A 167 13.66 8.24 37.72
N ILE A 168 12.74 7.45 38.29
CA ILE A 168 11.61 7.95 39.07
C ILE A 168 12.14 8.80 40.24
N GLY A 169 11.52 9.95 40.48
CA GLY A 169 11.96 10.91 41.51
C GLY A 169 12.96 11.97 41.01
N THR A 170 13.37 11.90 39.74
CA THR A 170 14.16 12.98 39.12
C THR A 170 13.34 14.28 39.09
N ARG A 171 13.98 15.38 39.50
CA ARG A 171 13.37 16.70 39.48
C ARG A 171 13.15 17.18 38.05
N MET A 172 12.06 17.91 37.84
CA MET A 172 11.69 18.42 36.51
C MET A 172 12.78 19.31 35.90
N GLU A 173 13.52 20.06 36.74
CA GLU A 173 14.60 20.94 36.27
C GLU A 173 15.77 20.15 35.68
N GLU A 174 16.07 18.95 36.21
CA GLU A 174 17.11 18.06 35.67
C GLU A 174 16.64 17.41 34.37
N THR A 175 15.39 16.99 34.30
CA THR A 175 14.77 16.51 33.06
C THR A 175 14.81 17.58 31.97
N ALA A 176 14.50 18.84 32.30
CA ALA A 176 14.59 19.96 31.36
C ALA A 176 16.03 20.21 30.90
N ARG A 177 17.03 20.07 31.78
CA ARG A 177 18.45 20.20 31.42
C ARG A 177 18.87 19.13 30.40
N ILE A 178 18.47 17.88 30.62
CA ILE A 178 18.76 16.77 29.70
C ILE A 178 18.00 16.95 28.37
N ALA A 179 16.73 17.34 28.42
CA ALA A 179 15.93 17.58 27.23
C ALA A 179 16.53 18.68 26.34
N ARG A 180 16.98 19.80 26.92
CA ARG A 180 17.71 20.85 26.19
C ARG A 180 19.02 20.36 25.58
N ARG A 181 19.73 19.46 26.26
CA ARG A 181 20.95 18.87 25.68
C ARG A 181 20.64 18.00 24.46
N VAL A 182 19.53 17.28 24.47
CA VAL A 182 19.05 16.51 23.32
C VAL A 182 18.60 17.45 22.19
N GLU A 183 17.91 18.54 22.54
CA GLU A 183 17.52 19.62 21.64
C GLU A 183 18.74 20.20 20.90
N ASP A 184 19.81 20.53 21.63
CA ASP A 184 21.08 21.03 21.06
C ASP A 184 21.75 20.02 20.13
N ILE A 185 21.68 18.71 20.44
CA ILE A 185 22.22 17.66 19.57
C ILE A 185 21.43 17.63 18.25
N ILE A 186 20.10 17.69 18.31
CA ILE A 186 19.24 17.69 17.12
C ILE A 186 19.46 18.96 16.29
N GLU A 187 19.66 20.13 16.93
CA GLU A 187 20.04 21.39 16.26
C GLU A 187 21.32 21.28 15.44
N ARG A 188 22.32 20.54 15.91
CA ARG A 188 23.60 20.41 15.22
C ARG A 188 23.60 19.33 14.15
N GLU A 189 22.95 18.19 14.41
CA GLU A 189 23.07 16.98 13.59
C GLU A 189 21.95 16.82 12.55
N VAL A 190 20.87 17.60 12.66
CA VAL A 190 19.69 17.50 11.80
C VAL A 190 19.40 18.85 11.12
N PRO A 191 20.17 19.24 10.09
CA PRO A 191 19.91 20.44 9.31
C PRO A 191 18.59 20.36 8.53
N GLU A 192 18.02 19.16 8.34
CA GLU A 192 16.78 18.95 7.60
C GLU A 192 15.51 19.26 8.42
N LYS A 193 15.65 19.70 9.69
CA LYS A 193 14.52 20.05 10.56
C LYS A 193 13.96 21.44 10.24
N GLU A 194 12.64 21.53 10.16
CA GLU A 194 11.94 22.82 9.98
C GLU A 194 11.48 23.38 11.32
N VAL A 195 10.93 22.51 12.17
CA VAL A 195 10.32 22.92 13.44
C VAL A 195 10.66 21.89 14.50
N MET A 196 11.00 22.36 15.70
CA MET A 196 11.30 21.52 16.84
C MET A 196 10.57 22.05 18.07
N PHE A 197 10.04 21.13 18.88
CA PHE A 197 9.39 21.44 20.14
C PHE A 197 9.86 20.44 21.19
N ALA A 198 10.18 20.95 22.38
CA ALA A 198 10.49 20.13 23.54
C ALA A 198 9.53 20.47 24.68
N TYR A 199 9.08 19.44 25.39
CA TYR A 199 8.31 19.59 26.64
C TYR A 199 8.81 18.57 27.67
N TRP A 200 8.62 18.92 28.93
CA TRP A 200 9.06 18.14 30.10
C TRP A 200 7.93 18.10 31.13
N GLY A 201 7.89 17.05 31.94
CA GLY A 201 6.78 16.77 32.86
C GLY A 201 5.69 15.87 32.27
N SER A 202 5.75 15.56 30.98
CA SER A 202 4.82 14.68 30.28
C SER A 202 5.55 13.96 29.13
N SER A 203 5.36 12.65 29.01
CA SER A 203 5.74 11.90 27.80
C SER A 203 4.54 11.85 26.87
N THR A 204 4.71 12.15 25.59
CA THR A 204 3.63 11.98 24.59
C THR A 204 3.71 10.57 24.05
N GLY A 205 3.42 9.59 24.91
CA GLY A 205 3.20 8.20 24.49
C GLY A 205 1.93 8.00 23.64
N GLY A 206 1.10 9.04 23.50
CA GLY A 206 -0.09 9.09 22.64
C GLY A 206 -0.40 10.52 22.20
N PHE A 207 -1.13 10.67 21.10
CA PHE A 207 -1.47 11.97 20.52
C PHE A 207 -2.38 12.78 21.47
N GLY A 208 -1.85 13.88 22.02
CA GLY A 208 -2.60 14.82 22.85
C GLY A 208 -2.64 14.49 24.36
N PRO A 209 -3.24 15.38 25.17
CA PRO A 209 -3.21 15.33 26.64
C PRO A 209 -3.88 14.11 27.30
N MET A 210 -4.44 13.16 26.53
CA MET A 210 -5.19 12.00 27.05
C MET A 210 -4.44 10.66 27.02
N GLY A 211 -3.23 10.58 26.47
CA GLY A 211 -2.51 9.29 26.32
C GLY A 211 -1.06 9.28 26.81
N GLY A 212 -0.60 10.36 27.44
CA GLY A 212 0.77 10.49 27.90
C GLY A 212 0.96 10.14 29.37
N GLU A 213 2.01 9.37 29.69
CA GLU A 213 2.44 9.25 31.09
C GLU A 213 2.96 10.61 31.56
N GLN A 214 2.44 11.08 32.70
CA GLN A 214 2.87 12.33 33.32
C GLN A 214 3.82 12.03 34.48
N GLY A 215 4.95 12.74 34.50
CA GLY A 215 5.99 12.50 35.49
C GLY A 215 7.09 13.55 35.37
N SER A 216 7.63 13.99 36.51
CA SER A 216 8.74 14.95 36.54
C SER A 216 10.02 14.40 35.88
N ASN A 217 10.12 13.08 35.76
CA ASN A 217 11.19 12.32 35.13
C ASN A 217 10.98 12.06 33.63
N LEU A 218 9.92 12.61 33.02
CA LEU A 218 9.59 12.39 31.62
C LEU A 218 9.82 13.66 30.79
N GLY A 219 10.46 13.51 29.64
CA GLY A 219 10.63 14.56 28.64
C GLY A 219 10.35 14.02 27.25
N SER A 220 9.99 14.90 26.32
CA SER A 220 9.81 14.51 24.93
C SER A 220 10.18 15.67 24.01
N VAL A 221 10.90 15.33 22.96
CA VAL A 221 11.41 16.24 21.94
C VAL A 221 10.89 15.77 20.60
N SER A 222 10.13 16.62 19.92
CA SER A 222 9.53 16.35 18.62
C SER A 222 10.13 17.30 17.60
N ALA A 223 10.54 16.76 16.45
CA ALA A 223 11.04 17.52 15.32
C ALA A 223 10.24 17.18 14.06
N ARG A 224 9.72 18.21 13.39
CA ARG A 224 9.20 18.13 12.03
C ARG A 224 10.32 18.42 11.05
N LEU A 225 10.55 17.50 10.14
CA LEU A 225 11.53 17.57 9.08
C LEU A 225 10.90 18.11 7.80
N SER A 226 11.76 18.67 6.96
CA SER A 226 11.46 19.01 5.57
C SER A 226 10.94 17.81 4.78
N TYR A 227 10.24 18.09 3.68
CA TYR A 227 9.62 17.06 2.85
C TYR A 227 10.66 16.05 2.32
N GLN A 228 10.23 14.79 2.17
CA GLN A 228 11.12 13.70 1.72
C GLN A 228 11.86 14.00 0.41
N LYS A 229 11.28 14.79 -0.48
CA LYS A 229 11.89 15.16 -1.77
C LYS A 229 13.05 16.16 -1.65
N GLU A 230 13.14 16.89 -0.54
CA GLU A 230 14.12 17.97 -0.33
C GLU A 230 15.31 17.50 0.52
N ARG A 231 15.16 16.37 1.23
CA ARG A 231 16.19 15.76 2.06
C ARG A 231 16.82 14.55 1.39
N LYS A 232 18.09 14.30 1.72
CA LYS A 232 18.84 13.12 1.24
C LYS A 232 18.71 11.90 2.17
N ARG A 233 18.44 12.14 3.45
CA ARG A 233 18.32 11.12 4.49
C ARG A 233 16.86 10.84 4.80
N SER A 234 16.55 9.59 5.12
CA SER A 234 15.25 9.23 5.69
C SER A 234 15.21 9.50 7.19
N ILE A 235 14.00 9.58 7.78
CA ILE A 235 13.84 9.62 9.24
C ILE A 235 14.57 8.47 9.92
N PHE A 236 14.52 7.28 9.34
CA PHE A 236 15.13 6.08 9.93
C PHE A 236 16.65 6.24 10.04
N GLU A 237 17.29 6.77 9.00
CA GLU A 237 18.73 7.06 9.01
C GLU A 237 19.09 8.17 10.02
N ILE A 238 18.25 9.21 10.12
CA ILE A 238 18.44 10.28 11.09
C ILE A 238 18.30 9.75 12.53
N ALA A 239 17.28 8.93 12.78
CA ALA A 239 17.06 8.32 14.09
C ALA A 239 18.21 7.37 14.46
N ASP A 240 18.67 6.53 13.53
CA ASP A 240 19.81 5.64 13.76
C ASP A 240 21.13 6.39 13.96
N GLY A 241 21.32 7.54 13.33
CA GLY A 241 22.45 8.44 13.58
C GLY A 241 22.39 9.13 14.95
N LEU A 242 21.19 9.47 15.43
CA LEU A 242 20.99 10.13 16.72
C LEU A 242 21.09 9.16 17.91
N ARG A 243 20.67 7.88 17.73
CA ARG A 243 20.71 6.84 18.78
C ARG A 243 22.04 6.78 19.54
N PRO A 244 23.22 6.65 18.89
CA PRO A 244 24.49 6.58 19.62
C PRO A 244 24.81 7.86 20.40
N LEU A 245 24.40 9.02 19.89
CA LEU A 245 24.63 10.31 20.55
C LEU A 245 23.76 10.45 21.80
N THR A 246 22.51 10.01 21.76
CA THR A 246 21.62 10.11 22.92
C THR A 246 21.81 8.98 23.92
N SER A 247 22.21 7.78 23.49
CA SER A 247 22.52 6.66 24.39
C SER A 247 23.77 6.91 25.22
N SER A 248 24.60 7.89 24.84
CA SER A 248 25.74 8.35 25.65
C SER A 248 25.32 9.12 26.91
N LEU A 249 24.05 9.52 27.02
CA LEU A 249 23.54 10.24 28.20
C LEU A 249 23.35 9.26 29.38
N PRO A 250 24.08 9.45 30.49
CA PRO A 250 24.00 8.52 31.62
C PRO A 250 22.64 8.59 32.31
N GLY A 251 22.04 7.43 32.55
CA GLY A 251 20.81 7.31 33.32
C GLY A 251 19.53 7.68 32.57
N VAL A 252 19.56 7.83 31.24
CA VAL A 252 18.38 8.19 30.43
C VAL A 252 18.01 7.03 29.51
N LYS A 253 16.77 6.54 29.59
CA LYS A 253 16.21 5.64 28.58
C LYS A 253 15.63 6.51 27.47
N VAL A 254 16.16 6.37 26.26
CA VAL A 254 15.74 7.17 25.09
C VAL A 254 14.97 6.27 24.13
N ARG A 255 13.76 6.69 23.76
CA ARG A 255 12.90 5.98 22.81
C ARG A 255 12.62 6.86 21.61
N TYR A 256 12.78 6.29 20.42
CA TYR A 256 12.52 6.95 19.15
C TYR A 256 11.20 6.45 18.59
N ILE A 257 10.31 7.39 18.25
CA ILE A 257 9.08 7.14 17.53
C ILE A 257 9.24 7.82 16.16
N THR A 258 9.41 6.98 15.15
CA THR A 258 9.56 7.35 13.74
C THR A 258 8.38 6.92 12.89
N GLU A 259 7.42 6.23 13.51
CA GLU A 259 6.24 5.67 12.87
C GLU A 259 5.10 6.68 12.77
N ASP A 260 4.22 6.47 11.80
CA ASP A 260 2.99 7.22 11.61
C ASP A 260 2.18 7.31 12.92
N PRO A 261 1.81 8.52 13.38
CA PRO A 261 0.89 8.71 14.51
C PRO A 261 -0.42 7.92 14.38
N LEU A 262 -0.98 7.79 13.17
CA LEU A 262 -2.19 7.00 12.93
C LEU A 262 -1.93 5.51 13.13
N SER A 263 -0.79 5.00 12.64
CA SER A 263 -0.35 3.62 12.86
C SER A 263 -0.14 3.34 14.35
N ASN A 264 0.55 4.23 15.08
CA ASN A 264 0.75 4.09 16.51
C ASN A 264 -0.56 4.08 17.30
N MET A 265 -1.55 4.89 16.91
CA MET A 265 -2.85 4.94 17.57
C MET A 265 -3.69 3.68 17.29
N LEU A 266 -3.73 3.25 16.03
CA LEU A 266 -4.55 2.12 15.61
C LEU A 266 -3.97 0.76 16.05
N PHE A 267 -2.64 0.66 16.17
CA PHE A 267 -1.94 -0.60 16.43
C PHE A 267 -1.17 -0.64 17.76
N GLY A 268 -1.29 0.39 18.61
CA GLY A 268 -0.79 0.35 19.98
C GLY A 268 0.70 0.63 20.14
N GLY A 269 1.24 1.52 19.30
CA GLY A 269 2.54 2.17 19.53
C GLY A 269 3.76 1.27 19.31
N GLY A 270 4.16 1.02 18.05
CA GLY A 270 5.44 0.43 17.62
C GLY A 270 5.93 -0.89 18.26
N ARG A 271 5.19 -1.46 19.22
CA ARG A 271 5.53 -2.71 19.90
C ARG A 271 4.87 -3.85 19.14
N ALA A 272 5.71 -4.75 18.63
CA ALA A 272 5.25 -5.92 17.87
C ALA A 272 4.30 -6.85 18.66
N PHE A 273 4.28 -6.75 20.00
CA PHE A 273 3.42 -7.53 20.89
C PHE A 273 3.20 -6.77 22.21
N ASN A 274 1.95 -6.66 22.64
CA ASN A 274 1.58 -6.15 23.97
C ASN A 274 1.06 -7.33 24.81
N LEU A 275 1.74 -7.59 25.93
CA LEU A 275 1.33 -8.59 26.90
C LEU A 275 0.77 -7.89 28.14
N GLU A 276 -0.53 -8.02 28.36
CA GLU A 276 -1.18 -7.54 29.58
C GLU A 276 -1.32 -8.70 30.56
N LEU A 277 -0.66 -8.57 31.72
CA LEU A 277 -0.74 -9.54 32.81
C LEU A 277 -1.81 -9.08 33.79
N TYR A 278 -2.84 -9.91 33.96
CA TYR A 278 -3.91 -9.67 34.92
C TYR A 278 -3.66 -10.51 36.18
N GLY A 279 -3.68 -9.86 37.35
CA GLY A 279 -3.51 -10.52 38.65
C GLY A 279 -4.20 -9.73 39.76
N HIS A 280 -4.71 -10.43 40.78
CA HIS A 280 -5.39 -9.80 41.92
C HIS A 280 -4.44 -9.21 42.97
N ASP A 281 -3.14 -9.53 42.88
CA ASP A 281 -2.15 -9.14 43.88
C ASP A 281 -0.83 -8.72 43.21
N LEU A 282 -0.54 -7.42 43.22
CA LEU A 282 0.65 -6.82 42.61
C LEU A 282 1.96 -7.24 43.31
N GLU A 283 1.87 -7.72 44.55
CA GLU A 283 3.03 -8.19 45.32
C GLU A 283 3.43 -9.64 44.97
N GLN A 284 2.50 -10.44 44.42
CA GLN A 284 2.73 -11.84 44.04
C GLN A 284 3.29 -12.03 42.63
N LEU A 285 3.73 -10.96 41.94
CA LEU A 285 4.44 -11.03 40.65
C LEU A 285 5.96 -11.02 40.90
N PRO A 286 6.64 -12.16 41.14
CA PRO A 286 8.04 -12.19 41.51
C PRO A 286 8.88 -12.40 40.24
N GLY A 287 9.74 -11.45 39.89
CA GLY A 287 10.79 -11.67 38.90
C GLY A 287 10.64 -10.99 37.53
N LEU A 288 9.64 -10.12 37.34
CA LEU A 288 9.64 -9.20 36.20
C LEU A 288 10.35 -7.89 36.56
N PRO A 289 11.12 -7.28 35.64
CA PRO A 289 11.84 -6.04 35.92
C PRO A 289 10.85 -4.94 36.30
N LYS A 290 10.87 -4.55 37.56
CA LYS A 290 10.16 -3.37 38.05
C LYS A 290 10.96 -2.14 37.61
N GLY A 291 10.56 -1.50 36.51
CA GLY A 291 11.06 -0.18 36.07
C GLY A 291 12.12 -0.18 34.98
#